data_AF-A0A4Y8V5D4-F1
#
_entry.id   AF-A0A4Y8V5D4-F1
#
_cell.length_a   1.000
_cell.length_b   1.000
_cell.length_c   1.000
_cell.angle_alpha   90.00
_cell.angle_beta   90.00
_cell.angle_gamma   90.00
#
_symmetry.space_group_name_H-M   'P 1'
#
loop_
_entity.id
_entity.type
_entity.pdbx_description
1 polymer ?
#
loop_
_entity_poly.entity_id
_entity_poly.type
_entity_poly.pdbx_seq_one_letter_code
_entity_poly.pdbx_strand_id
1 'polypeptide(L)' 'MAGQVWTLLCNTPPATDGGNPTDCAWTAVSPDVFQTGGYTKEQYDELFGAIIGLVVIVLIVWLIKKAIEL' A
#
# COMPACT_ATOMS: atom_id res chain seq x y z
N MET A 1 18.19 -2.76 8.11
CA MET A 1 18.65 -3.88 7.26
C MET A 1 17.40 -4.62 6.81
N ALA A 2 16.90 -4.34 5.61
CA ALA A 2 15.72 -5.02 5.10
C ALA A 2 16.08 -6.51 4.88
N GLY A 3 15.39 -7.41 5.58
CA GLY A 3 15.66 -8.85 5.48
C GLY A 3 15.38 -9.34 4.06
N GLN A 4 16.21 -10.23 3.52
CA GLN A 4 15.93 -10.86 2.23
C GLN A 4 14.78 -11.86 2.41
N VAL A 5 13.81 -11.84 1.49
CA VAL A 5 12.72 -12.82 1.44
C VAL A 5 13.05 -13.83 0.36
N TRP A 6 12.89 -15.12 0.66
CA TRP A 6 13.14 -16.19 -0.30
C TRP A 6 11.84 -16.61 -0.95
N THR A 7 11.84 -16.68 -2.28
CA THR A 7 10.69 -17.15 -3.08
C THR A 7 11.12 -18.28 -4.00
N LEU A 8 10.21 -19.20 -4.27
CA LEU A 8 10.42 -20.29 -5.22
C LEU A 8 9.95 -19.82 -6.60
N LEU A 9 10.89 -19.57 -7.50
CA LEU A 9 10.60 -19.17 -8.87
C LEU A 9 10.73 -20.37 -9.79
N CYS A 10 9.68 -20.68 -10.55
CA CYS A 10 9.66 -21.77 -11.53
C CYS A 10 9.61 -21.19 -12.94
N ASN A 11 10.57 -21.58 -13.79
CA ASN A 11 10.75 -20.97 -15.12
C ASN A 11 9.78 -21.55 -16.17
N THR A 12 9.30 -22.77 -15.93
CA THR A 12 8.38 -23.50 -16.79
C THR A 12 7.08 -23.78 -16.03
N PRO A 13 5.90 -23.60 -16.66
CA PRO A 13 4.65 -24.08 -16.08
C PRO A 13 4.68 -25.61 -16.02
N PRO A 14 3.92 -26.24 -15.11
CA PRO A 14 3.89 -27.69 -15.02
C PRO A 14 3.41 -28.32 -16.33
N ALA A 15 4.07 -29.40 -16.74
CA ALA A 15 3.81 -30.09 -18.01
C ALA A 15 2.43 -30.77 -18.07
N THR A 16 1.76 -30.92 -16.93
CA THR A 16 0.42 -31.51 -16.79
C THR A 16 -0.38 -30.71 -15.79
N ASP A 17 -1.71 -30.64 -15.97
CA ASP A 17 -2.61 -30.04 -14.98
C ASP A 17 -2.43 -30.70 -13.61
N GLY A 18 -2.05 -29.90 -12.60
CA GLY A 18 -1.76 -30.36 -11.24
C GLY A 18 -0.36 -30.95 -11.03
N GLY A 19 0.51 -30.94 -12.04
CA GLY A 19 1.92 -31.30 -11.89
C GLY A 19 2.71 -30.23 -11.13
N ASN A 20 3.84 -30.61 -10.52
CA ASN A 20 4.80 -29.64 -10.03
C ASN A 20 5.77 -29.26 -11.15
N PRO A 21 6.05 -27.96 -11.36
CA PRO A 21 7.11 -27.55 -12.26
C PRO A 21 8.47 -28.09 -11.78
N THR A 22 9.28 -28.59 -12.72
CA THR A 22 10.57 -29.24 -12.44
C THR A 22 11.74 -28.26 -12.34
N ASP A 23 11.61 -27.08 -12.95
CA ASP A 23 12.67 -26.08 -13.06
C ASP A 23 12.45 -24.91 -12.09
N CYS A 24 12.41 -25.23 -10.80
CA CYS A 24 12.23 -24.23 -9.74
C CYS A 24 13.54 -23.96 -9.00
N ALA A 25 13.81 -22.69 -8.74
CA ALA A 25 14.96 -22.24 -7.94
C ALA A 25 14.50 -21.30 -6.82
N TRP A 26 15.08 -21.47 -5.64
CA TRP A 26 14.95 -20.49 -4.57
C TRP A 26 15.75 -19.25 -4.91
N THR A 27 15.09 -18.10 -4.96
CA THR A 27 15.71 -16.81 -5.23
C THR A 27 15.41 -15.83 -4.10
N ALA A 28 16.42 -15.05 -3.73
CA ALA A 28 16.27 -13.97 -2.78
C ALA A 28 15.68 -12.77 -3.53
N VAL A 29 14.52 -12.30 -3.09
CA VAL A 29 13.89 -11.09 -3.59
C VAL A 29 13.85 -10.05 -2.49
N SER A 30 13.88 -8.79 -2.92
CA SER A 30 13.73 -7.68 -1.99
C SER A 30 12.27 -7.64 -1.48
N PRO A 31 12.05 -7.34 -0.19
CA PRO A 31 10.71 -7.32 0.41
C PRO A 31 9.73 -6.37 -0.27
N ASP A 32 10.23 -5.33 -0.92
CA ASP A 32 9.46 -4.35 -1.69
C ASP A 32 8.69 -4.99 -2.87
N VAL A 33 9.19 -6.09 -3.44
CA VAL A 33 8.50 -6.85 -4.50
C VAL A 33 7.16 -7.43 -4.01
N PHE A 34 7.04 -7.69 -2.70
CA PHE A 34 5.81 -8.15 -2.06
C PHE A 34 4.99 -7.01 -1.42
N GLN A 35 5.47 -5.77 -1.46
CA GLN A 35 4.70 -4.61 -1.01
C GLN A 35 3.69 -4.21 -2.07
N THR A 36 2.68 -5.05 -2.28
CA THR A 36 1.49 -4.65 -3.03
C THR A 36 0.68 -3.66 -2.19
N GLY A 37 0.81 -2.37 -2.49
CA GLY A 37 -0.26 -1.38 -2.24
C GLY A 37 -0.26 -0.65 -0.89
N GLY A 38 0.85 -0.60 -0.16
CA GLY A 38 0.97 0.32 0.97
C GLY A 38 1.38 1.71 0.49
N TYR A 39 0.57 2.74 0.76
CA TYR A 39 1.07 4.12 0.67
C TYR A 39 2.31 4.27 1.56
N THR A 40 3.34 4.97 1.08
CA THR A 40 4.52 5.25 1.92
C THR A 40 4.09 6.09 3.13
N LYS A 41 4.91 6.10 4.18
CA LYS A 41 4.63 6.92 5.36
C LYS A 41 4.45 8.40 4.98
N GLU A 42 5.24 8.91 4.04
CA GLU A 42 5.09 10.28 3.56
C GLU A 42 3.72 10.51 2.91
N GLN A 43 3.26 9.57 2.08
CA GLN A 43 1.95 9.67 1.42
C GLN A 43 0.79 9.62 2.43
N TYR A 44 0.91 8.87 3.51
CA TYR A 44 -0.06 8.91 4.60
C TYR A 44 -0.05 10.24 5.34
N ASP A 45 1.13 10.75 5.69
CA ASP A 45 1.26 12.01 6.43
C ASP A 45 0.73 13.20 5.60
N GLU A 46 0.96 13.22 4.28
CA GLU A 46 0.37 14.19 3.35
C GLU A 46 -1.16 14.07 3.27
N LEU A 47 -1.69 12.85 3.14
CA LEU A 47 -3.13 12.61 3.09
C LEU A 47 -3.83 13.05 4.38
N PHE A 48 -3.28 12.70 5.54
CA PHE A 48 -3.83 13.12 6.83
C PHE A 48 -3.76 14.65 7.00
N GLY A 49 -2.67 15.29 6.57
CA GLY A 49 -2.56 16.74 6.56
C GLY A 49 -3.66 17.41 5.72
N ALA A 50 -3.90 16.90 4.52
CA ALA A 50 -4.95 17.41 3.63
C ALA A 50 -6.35 17.24 4.24
N ILE A 51 -6.64 16.07 4.84
CA ILE A 51 -7.93 15.79 5.49
C ILE A 51 -8.16 16.76 6.65
N ILE A 52 -7.16 16.97 7.51
CA ILE A 52 -7.28 17.87 8.66
C ILE A 52 -7.58 19.31 8.18
N GLY A 53 -6.87 19.77 7.14
CA GLY A 53 -7.12 21.08 6.54
C GLY A 53 -8.57 21.24 6.05
N LEU A 54 -9.10 20.22 5.36
CA LEU A 54 -10.48 20.22 4.85
C LEU A 54 -11.50 20.26 5.99
N VAL A 55 -11.28 19.47 7.05
CA VAL A 55 -12.15 19.46 8.24
C VAL A 55 -12.17 20.83 8.92
N VAL A 56 -11.02 21.47 9.08
CA VAL A 56 -10.93 22.82 9.67
C VAL A 56 -11.72 23.83 8.84
N ILE A 57 -11.59 23.81 7.51
CA ILE A 57 -12.34 24.72 6.63
C ILE A 57 -13.85 24.49 6.78
N VAL A 58 -14.30 23.23 6.78
CA VAL A 58 -15.71 22.88 6.97
C VAL A 58 -16.22 23.38 8.32
N LEU A 59 -15.45 23.21 9.39
CA LEU A 59 -15.82 23.68 10.72
C LEU A 59 -15.91 25.21 10.79
N ILE A 60 -14.98 25.93 10.18
CA ILE A 60 -15.01 27.40 10.12
C ILE A 60 -16.27 27.88 9.39
N VAL A 61 -16.57 27.31 8.21
CA VAL A 61 -17.77 27.67 7.44
C VAL A 61 -19.03 27.36 8.22
N TRP A 62 -19.07 26.21 8.90
CA TRP A 62 -20.21 25.83 9.74
C TRP A 62 -20.41 26.81 10.92
N LEU A 63 -19.34 27.20 11.60
CA LEU A 63 -19.41 28.19 12.69
C LEU A 63 -19.88 29.55 12.19
N ILE A 64 -19.41 30.02 11.03
CA ILE A 64 -19.86 31.28 10.43
C ILE A 64 -21.35 31.22 10.12
N LYS A 65 -21.82 30.14 9.47
CA LYS A 65 -23.26 29.96 9.20
C LYS A 65 -24.08 29.97 10.48
N LYS A 66 -23.66 29.21 11.48
CA LYS A 66 -24.32 29.15 12.78
C LYS A 66 -24.39 30.52 13.48
N ALA A 67 -23.36 31.35 13.33
CA ALA A 67 -23.33 32.70 13.89
C ALA A 67 -24.24 33.69 13.15
N ILE A 68 -24.56 33.45 11.88
CA ILE A 68 -25.50 34.29 11.10
C ILE A 68 -26.96 33.87 11.36
N GLU A 69 -27.20 32.60 11.64
CA GLU A 69 -28.53 32.05 11.96
C GLU A 69 -28.97 32.31 13.43
N LEU A 70 -28.09 32.89 14.26
CA LEU A 70 -28.32 33.32 15.65
C LEU A 70 -28.62 34.83 15.71
#